data_AF-A0A1J0U0F1-F1
#
_entry.id   AF-A0A1J0U0F1-F1
#
_cell.length_a   1.000
_cell.length_b   1.000
_cell.length_c   1.000
_cell.angle_alpha   90.00
_cell.angle_beta   90.00
_cell.angle_gamma   90.00
#
_symmetry.space_group_name_H-M   'P 1'
#
loop_
_entity.id
_entity.type
_entity.pdbx_description
1 polymer ?
#
loop_
_entity_poly.entity_id
_entity_poly.type
_entity_poly.pdbx_seq_one_letter_code
_entity_poly.pdbx_strand_id
1 'polypeptide(L)'
;MQDNKKVIYNAGSMFTEAQWNTRKTEGERLRAMFPDFIIGNPVDFETNQTVRPTNKAIFELDYAGLTAADYVIFELDGWDSGTHMEFGLMVEQAIHNKKKYLFPIISDFRLQQGILRGECPGFGLNEMLTGALYYEQLNSGNVPQITLCSSHAMACAAIKAIETGDITNYRQKYDIKEIFKEDKLYHGFDCHI
;
A
#
# COMPACT_ATOMS: atom_id res chain seq x y z
N MET A 1 -8.00 -0.76 -26.78
CA MET A 1 -8.86 -1.40 -25.77
C MET A 1 -7.90 -1.99 -24.76
N GLN A 2 -7.86 -1.48 -23.53
CA GLN A 2 -7.17 -2.20 -22.46
C GLN A 2 -7.90 -3.54 -22.34
N ASP A 3 -7.19 -4.64 -22.54
CA ASP A 3 -7.69 -5.97 -22.18
C ASP A 3 -8.25 -5.88 -20.76
N ASN A 4 -9.30 -6.67 -20.46
CA ASN A 4 -10.03 -6.73 -19.19
C ASN A 4 -9.17 -7.14 -17.96
N LYS A 5 -7.85 -6.98 -18.05
CA LYS A 5 -6.84 -7.29 -17.05
C LYS A 5 -6.91 -6.31 -15.89
N LYS A 6 -6.79 -6.87 -14.70
CA LYS A 6 -6.64 -6.11 -13.46
C LYS A 6 -5.32 -5.39 -13.41
N VAL A 7 -5.31 -4.23 -12.76
CA VAL A 7 -4.15 -3.35 -12.68
C VAL A 7 -3.73 -3.20 -11.22
N ILE A 8 -2.44 -3.43 -10.94
CA ILE A 8 -1.79 -3.12 -9.65
C ILE A 8 -0.81 -1.97 -9.87
N TYR A 9 -0.87 -0.95 -9.02
CA TYR A 9 0.13 0.12 -8.98
C TYR A 9 0.91 0.06 -7.67
N ASN A 10 2.25 -0.04 -7.75
CA ASN A 10 3.14 -0.16 -6.59
C ASN A 10 3.81 1.20 -6.28
N ALA A 11 3.15 2.05 -5.51
CA ALA A 11 3.66 3.35 -5.11
C ALA A 11 4.68 3.24 -3.97
N GLY A 12 5.80 3.93 -4.12
CA GLY A 12 6.84 4.00 -3.10
C GLY A 12 8.06 4.75 -3.59
N SER A 13 8.93 5.14 -2.66
CA SER A 13 10.12 5.92 -2.99
C SER A 13 11.10 5.12 -3.87
N MET A 14 11.89 5.83 -4.68
CA MET A 14 12.90 5.24 -5.57
C MET A 14 14.18 6.09 -5.73
N PHE A 15 14.45 7.00 -4.79
CA PHE A 15 15.52 8.00 -4.93
C PHE A 15 16.90 7.48 -4.50
N THR A 16 16.95 6.47 -3.63
CA THR A 16 18.19 5.82 -3.19
C THR A 16 18.35 4.45 -3.82
N GLU A 17 19.58 3.94 -3.87
CA GLU A 17 19.85 2.59 -4.37
C GLU A 17 19.07 1.50 -3.62
N ALA A 18 18.96 1.64 -2.29
CA ALA A 18 18.18 0.73 -1.46
C ALA A 18 16.69 0.73 -1.87
N GLN A 19 16.09 1.91 -1.99
CA GLN A 19 14.70 2.06 -2.42
C GLN A 19 14.48 1.51 -3.82
N TRP A 20 15.36 1.84 -4.77
CA TRP A 20 15.30 1.35 -6.14
C TRP A 20 15.34 -0.18 -6.22
N ASN A 21 16.27 -0.81 -5.50
CA ASN A 21 16.39 -2.27 -5.44
C ASN A 21 15.19 -2.93 -4.75
N THR A 22 14.63 -2.28 -3.73
CA THR A 22 13.37 -2.73 -3.10
C THR A 22 12.23 -2.70 -4.11
N ARG A 23 12.00 -1.58 -4.80
CA ARG A 23 10.93 -1.46 -5.81
C ARG A 23 11.09 -2.47 -6.96
N LYS A 24 12.33 -2.79 -7.38
CA LYS A 24 12.59 -3.86 -8.36
C LYS A 24 12.13 -5.22 -7.84
N THR A 25 12.56 -5.58 -6.64
CA THR A 25 12.23 -6.86 -5.99
C THR A 25 10.71 -7.00 -5.79
N GLU A 26 10.04 -5.91 -5.43
CA GLU A 26 8.59 -5.86 -5.28
C GLU A 26 7.87 -6.04 -6.62
N GLY A 27 8.32 -5.35 -7.68
CA GLY A 27 7.80 -5.51 -9.03
C GLY A 27 7.95 -6.93 -9.56
N GLU A 28 9.11 -7.57 -9.37
CA GLU A 28 9.33 -8.97 -9.72
C GLU A 28 8.38 -9.90 -8.98
N ARG A 29 8.18 -9.69 -7.67
CA ARG A 29 7.24 -10.47 -6.86
C ARG A 29 5.80 -10.32 -7.37
N LEU A 30 5.37 -9.10 -7.68
CA LEU A 30 4.03 -8.84 -8.22
C LEU A 30 3.83 -9.56 -9.56
N ARG A 31 4.79 -9.46 -10.48
CA ARG A 31 4.73 -10.14 -11.78
C ARG A 31 4.71 -11.66 -11.65
N ALA A 32 5.47 -12.21 -10.70
CA ALA A 32 5.47 -13.65 -10.44
C ALA A 32 4.15 -14.14 -9.81
N MET A 33 3.55 -13.35 -8.91
CA MET A 33 2.31 -13.73 -8.22
C MET A 33 1.05 -13.48 -9.05
N PHE A 34 1.07 -12.48 -9.92
CA PHE A 34 -0.06 -12.02 -10.72
C PHE A 34 0.32 -11.92 -12.21
N PRO A 35 0.64 -13.05 -12.89
CA PRO A 35 1.14 -13.04 -14.26
C PRO A 35 0.15 -12.45 -15.28
N ASP A 36 -1.15 -12.48 -14.97
CA ASP A 36 -2.21 -11.97 -15.85
C ASP A 36 -2.57 -10.49 -15.60
N PHE A 37 -1.91 -9.85 -14.63
CA PHE A 37 -2.21 -8.47 -14.22
C PHE A 37 -1.26 -7.50 -14.90
N ILE A 38 -1.72 -6.26 -15.07
CA ILE A 38 -0.86 -5.14 -15.46
C ILE A 38 -0.23 -4.60 -14.18
N ILE A 39 1.10 -4.65 -14.09
CA ILE A 39 1.84 -4.12 -12.95
C ILE A 39 2.49 -2.79 -13.35
N GLY A 40 2.00 -1.71 -12.76
CA GLY A 40 2.63 -0.39 -12.76
C GLY A 40 3.61 -0.30 -11.59
N ASN A 41 4.90 -0.22 -11.89
CA ASN A 41 5.96 -0.12 -10.90
C ASN A 41 6.86 1.09 -11.26
N PRO A 42 7.12 2.03 -10.33
CA PRO A 42 7.82 3.29 -10.62
C PRO A 42 9.20 3.11 -11.25
N VAL A 43 9.91 2.04 -10.90
CA VAL A 43 11.26 1.76 -11.42
C VAL A 43 11.29 1.17 -12.83
N ASP A 44 10.13 0.83 -13.39
CA ASP A 44 10.02 0.37 -14.78
C ASP A 44 9.99 1.55 -15.78
N PHE A 45 10.03 2.79 -15.27
CA PHE A 45 10.18 3.97 -16.10
C PHE A 45 11.46 3.90 -16.93
N GLU A 46 11.34 4.17 -18.24
CA GLU A 46 12.51 4.22 -19.11
C GLU A 46 13.47 5.32 -18.65
N THR A 47 14.66 4.92 -18.20
CA THR A 47 15.74 5.83 -17.79
C THR A 47 16.51 6.41 -18.99
N ASN A 48 16.32 5.85 -20.19
CA ASN A 48 16.99 6.26 -21.42
C ASN A 48 16.22 7.36 -22.19
N GLN A 49 15.64 8.32 -21.47
CA GLN A 49 14.95 9.44 -22.11
C GLN A 49 15.95 10.49 -22.58
N THR A 50 15.98 10.76 -23.89
CA THR A 50 16.81 11.82 -24.48
C THR A 50 16.29 13.23 -24.18
N VAL A 51 15.02 13.34 -23.77
CA VAL A 51 14.37 14.60 -23.36
C VAL A 51 13.82 14.42 -21.96
N ARG A 52 14.21 15.32 -21.05
CA ARG A 52 13.69 15.33 -19.68
C ARG A 52 12.16 15.54 -19.70
N PRO A 53 11.36 14.69 -19.05
CA PRO A 53 9.92 14.88 -18.97
C PRO A 53 9.59 16.11 -18.10
N THR A 54 8.49 16.80 -18.42
CA THR A 54 8.02 17.92 -17.60
C THR A 54 7.32 17.40 -16.35
N ASN A 55 7.30 18.18 -15.28
CA ASN A 55 6.58 17.81 -14.05
C ASN A 55 5.09 17.54 -14.32
N LYS A 56 4.47 18.30 -15.25
CA LYS A 56 3.09 18.07 -15.70
C LYS A 56 2.92 16.69 -16.33
N ALA A 57 3.84 16.30 -17.23
CA ALA A 57 3.77 15.00 -17.90
C ALA A 57 3.96 13.84 -16.92
N ILE A 58 4.88 13.97 -15.96
CA ILE A 58 5.08 12.98 -14.88
C ILE A 58 3.78 12.84 -14.07
N PHE A 59 3.24 13.97 -13.58
CA PHE A 59 2.00 13.97 -12.82
C PHE A 59 0.84 13.34 -13.58
N GLU A 60 0.63 13.71 -14.86
CA GLU A 60 -0.45 13.17 -15.68
C GLU A 60 -0.32 11.66 -15.90
N LEU A 61 0.90 11.16 -16.06
CA LEU A 61 1.15 9.74 -16.25
C LEU A 61 0.90 8.94 -14.98
N ASP A 62 1.47 9.39 -13.85
CA ASP A 62 1.29 8.73 -12.55
C ASP A 62 -0.19 8.75 -12.15
N TYR A 63 -0.85 9.91 -12.30
CA TYR A 63 -2.29 10.06 -12.04
C TYR A 63 -3.14 9.11 -12.89
N ALA A 64 -2.83 8.97 -14.18
CA ALA A 64 -3.54 8.05 -15.06
C ALA A 64 -3.33 6.59 -14.65
N GLY A 65 -2.08 6.20 -14.31
CA GLY A 65 -1.75 4.86 -13.84
C GLY A 65 -2.48 4.48 -12.55
N LEU A 66 -2.42 5.38 -11.56
CA LEU A 66 -3.13 5.25 -10.29
C LEU A 66 -4.65 5.20 -10.48
N THR A 67 -5.20 6.05 -11.36
CA THR A 67 -6.64 6.07 -11.65
C THR A 67 -7.11 4.75 -12.27
N ALA A 68 -6.35 4.19 -13.21
CA ALA A 68 -6.65 2.92 -13.85
C ALA A 68 -6.48 1.69 -12.93
N ALA A 69 -5.71 1.82 -11.85
CA ALA A 69 -5.44 0.72 -10.92
C ALA A 69 -6.69 0.21 -10.17
N ASP A 70 -6.90 -1.10 -10.13
CA ASP A 70 -7.87 -1.73 -9.23
C ASP A 70 -7.28 -1.85 -7.81
N TYR A 71 -5.97 -2.12 -7.73
CA TYR A 71 -5.23 -2.30 -6.50
C TYR A 71 -4.07 -1.31 -6.46
N VAL A 72 -3.92 -0.58 -5.37
CA VAL A 72 -2.77 0.32 -5.18
C VAL A 72 -2.09 -0.01 -3.87
N ILE A 73 -0.79 -0.27 -3.94
CA ILE A 73 0.09 -0.51 -2.79
C ILE A 73 0.88 0.79 -2.54
N PHE A 74 1.01 1.21 -1.28
CA PHE A 74 1.76 2.43 -0.92
C PHE A 74 2.78 2.16 0.18
N GLU A 75 4.04 2.52 0.00
CA GLU A 75 5.02 2.61 1.10
C GLU A 75 4.87 3.96 1.84
N LEU A 76 4.13 4.00 2.96
CA LEU A 76 3.85 5.28 3.65
C LEU A 76 5.01 5.75 4.53
N ASP A 77 5.74 4.84 5.18
CA ASP A 77 6.84 5.13 6.09
C ASP A 77 8.19 5.38 5.40
N GLY A 78 8.20 5.42 4.06
CA GLY A 78 9.34 5.86 3.25
C GLY A 78 9.56 7.38 3.22
N TRP A 79 8.65 8.16 3.84
CA TRP A 79 8.69 9.63 3.91
C TRP A 79 8.77 10.34 2.54
N ASP A 80 8.20 9.71 1.52
CA ASP A 80 8.11 10.29 0.20
C ASP A 80 6.83 11.11 0.04
N SER A 81 7.01 12.42 -0.14
CA SER A 81 5.91 13.35 -0.41
C SER A 81 5.10 12.99 -1.66
N GLY A 82 5.74 12.36 -2.67
CA GLY A 82 5.05 11.85 -3.84
C GLY A 82 4.04 10.78 -3.46
N THR A 83 4.52 9.70 -2.82
CA THR A 83 3.69 8.59 -2.32
C THR A 83 2.57 9.07 -1.38
N HIS A 84 2.83 10.06 -0.51
CA HIS A 84 1.78 10.64 0.35
C HIS A 84 0.70 11.40 -0.44
N MET A 85 1.09 12.14 -1.48
CA MET A 85 0.14 12.80 -2.38
C MET A 85 -0.69 11.77 -3.15
N GLU A 86 -0.06 10.73 -3.68
CA GLU A 86 -0.73 9.63 -4.38
C GLU A 86 -1.74 8.93 -3.46
N PHE A 87 -1.36 8.66 -2.21
CA PHE A 87 -2.26 8.07 -1.21
C PHE A 87 -3.50 8.94 -0.98
N GLY A 88 -3.32 10.25 -0.76
CA GLY A 88 -4.45 11.18 -0.57
C GLY A 88 -5.40 11.22 -1.77
N LEU A 89 -4.86 11.24 -3.00
CA LEU A 89 -5.67 11.19 -4.22
C LEU A 89 -6.44 9.87 -4.35
N MET A 90 -5.80 8.75 -4.01
CA MET A 90 -6.42 7.43 -4.12
C MET A 90 -7.45 7.16 -3.03
N VAL A 91 -7.29 7.73 -1.83
CA VAL A 91 -8.35 7.75 -0.81
C VAL A 91 -9.60 8.41 -1.38
N GLU A 92 -9.48 9.61 -1.94
CA GLU A 92 -10.63 10.31 -2.55
C GLU A 92 -11.25 9.50 -3.69
N GLN A 93 -10.44 8.93 -4.59
CA GLN A 93 -10.99 8.12 -5.68
C GLN A 93 -11.67 6.84 -5.16
N ALA A 94 -11.13 6.18 -4.13
CA ALA A 94 -11.70 4.96 -3.57
C ALA A 94 -13.05 5.22 -2.87
N ILE A 95 -13.27 6.42 -2.32
CA ILE A 95 -14.55 6.85 -1.76
C ILE A 95 -15.65 6.74 -2.83
N HIS A 96 -15.34 7.15 -4.06
CA HIS A 96 -16.28 7.16 -5.20
C HIS A 96 -16.20 5.89 -6.08
N ASN A 97 -15.24 5.00 -5.84
CA ASN A 97 -15.05 3.78 -6.63
C ASN A 97 -14.86 2.55 -5.72
N LYS A 98 -15.94 1.79 -5.53
CA LYS A 98 -15.96 0.57 -4.71
C LYS A 98 -15.08 -0.58 -5.22
N LYS A 99 -14.55 -0.49 -6.44
CA LYS A 99 -13.65 -1.49 -7.02
C LYS A 99 -12.17 -1.15 -6.84
N LYS A 100 -11.86 0.00 -6.25
CA LYS A 100 -10.48 0.42 -5.96
C LYS A 100 -10.13 0.06 -4.52
N TYR A 101 -9.10 -0.75 -4.35
CA TYR A 101 -8.57 -1.20 -3.07
C TYR A 101 -7.18 -0.63 -2.83
N LEU A 102 -6.93 -0.21 -1.60
CA LEU A 102 -5.74 0.49 -1.15
C LEU A 102 -5.02 -0.35 -0.08
N PHE A 103 -3.72 -0.54 -0.28
CA PHE A 103 -2.85 -1.31 0.60
C PHE A 103 -1.69 -0.45 1.06
N PRO A 104 -1.94 0.52 1.95
CA PRO A 104 -0.87 1.23 2.62
C PRO A 104 -0.02 0.24 3.43
N ILE A 105 1.28 0.45 3.38
CA ILE A 105 2.30 -0.29 4.10
C ILE A 105 2.95 0.66 5.10
N ILE A 106 3.02 0.20 6.34
CA ILE A 106 3.94 0.74 7.34
C ILE A 106 4.79 -0.44 7.80
N SER A 107 6.05 -0.43 7.36
CA SER A 107 7.02 -1.48 7.63
C SER A 107 7.75 -1.33 8.97
N ASP A 108 7.63 -0.16 9.61
CA ASP A 108 8.16 0.09 10.95
C ASP A 108 7.69 -0.97 11.95
N PHE A 109 8.62 -1.84 12.35
CA PHE A 109 8.36 -2.98 13.22
C PHE A 109 7.83 -2.56 14.61
N ARG A 110 8.04 -1.30 15.03
CA ARG A 110 7.50 -0.78 16.28
C ARG A 110 5.98 -0.73 16.26
N LEU A 111 5.39 -0.57 15.08
CA LEU A 111 3.94 -0.55 14.92
C LEU A 111 3.30 -1.90 15.28
N GLN A 112 3.98 -3.00 14.95
CA GLN A 112 3.49 -4.36 15.23
C GLN A 112 3.54 -4.74 16.71
N GLN A 113 4.19 -3.92 17.55
CA GLN A 113 4.25 -4.16 18.99
C GLN A 113 2.90 -3.93 19.68
N GLY A 114 1.95 -3.24 19.04
CA GLY A 114 0.58 -3.10 19.56
C GLY A 114 0.49 -2.38 20.91
N ILE A 115 1.48 -1.56 21.24
CA ILE A 115 1.65 -0.97 22.59
C ILE A 115 0.49 -0.03 22.96
N LEU A 116 -0.20 0.52 21.96
CA LEU A 116 -1.28 1.48 22.15
C LEU A 116 -2.60 0.86 21.71
N ARG A 117 -3.64 1.01 22.55
CA ARG A 117 -5.00 0.64 22.18
C ARG A 117 -5.64 1.74 21.35
N GLY A 118 -6.44 1.36 20.36
CA GLY A 118 -7.26 2.27 19.58
C GLY A 118 -6.75 2.40 18.15
N GLU A 119 -6.21 3.57 17.81
CA GLU A 119 -5.71 3.85 16.47
C GLU A 119 -4.20 3.61 16.36
N CYS A 120 -3.78 3.31 15.14
CA CYS A 120 -2.38 3.26 14.72
C CYS A 120 -1.72 4.59 15.11
N PRO A 121 -0.74 4.59 16.03
CA PRO A 121 0.02 5.80 16.30
C PRO A 121 0.74 6.26 15.04
N GLY A 122 0.89 7.58 14.87
CA GLY A 122 1.56 8.14 13.71
C GLY A 122 2.98 7.61 13.52
N PHE A 123 3.73 7.38 14.63
CA PHE A 123 5.16 7.01 14.60
C PHE A 123 5.98 7.82 13.58
N GLY A 124 5.71 9.12 13.51
CA GLY A 124 6.32 10.05 12.57
C GLY A 124 5.44 10.35 11.36
N LEU A 125 4.52 9.48 10.96
CA LEU A 125 3.54 9.82 9.94
C LEU A 125 2.54 10.85 10.47
N ASN A 126 2.22 11.82 9.62
CA ASN A 126 1.22 12.82 9.91
C ASN A 126 -0.16 12.17 10.11
N GLU A 127 -0.90 12.63 11.12
CA GLU A 127 -2.19 12.05 11.52
C GLU A 127 -3.29 12.24 10.47
N MET A 128 -3.12 13.16 9.51
CA MET A 128 -4.01 13.21 8.33
C MET A 128 -3.88 11.95 7.47
N LEU A 129 -2.66 11.41 7.33
CA LEU A 129 -2.42 10.17 6.59
C LEU A 129 -2.94 8.97 7.38
N THR A 130 -2.59 8.85 8.65
CA THR A 130 -3.01 7.69 9.45
C THR A 130 -4.50 7.72 9.78
N GLY A 131 -5.12 8.90 9.91
CA GLY A 131 -6.56 9.05 10.09
C GLY A 131 -7.38 8.52 8.91
N ALA A 132 -6.87 8.64 7.68
CA ALA A 132 -7.54 8.07 6.50
C ALA A 132 -7.67 6.54 6.56
N LEU A 133 -6.79 5.84 7.29
CA LEU A 133 -6.84 4.39 7.50
C LEU A 133 -8.08 3.96 8.29
N TYR A 134 -8.70 4.87 9.02
CA TYR A 134 -9.87 4.66 9.86
C TYR A 134 -11.15 5.27 9.26
N TYR A 135 -11.08 5.84 8.05
CA TYR A 135 -12.24 6.42 7.39
C TYR A 135 -13.30 5.34 7.11
N GLU A 136 -14.46 5.44 7.79
CA GLU A 136 -15.45 4.37 7.91
C GLU A 136 -15.92 3.81 6.54
N GLN A 137 -16.10 4.70 5.56
CA GLN A 137 -16.53 4.30 4.22
C GLN A 137 -15.56 3.36 3.51
N LEU A 138 -14.26 3.46 3.79
CA LEU A 138 -13.21 2.62 3.22
C LEU A 138 -12.81 1.47 4.14
N ASN A 139 -12.98 1.64 5.45
CA ASN A 139 -12.59 0.68 6.47
C ASN A 139 -13.78 -0.15 7.01
N SER A 140 -14.79 -0.42 6.19
CA SER A 140 -15.98 -1.21 6.59
C SER A 140 -16.01 -2.60 5.96
N GLY A 141 -16.80 -3.51 6.54
CA GLY A 141 -17.00 -4.88 6.04
C GLY A 141 -15.84 -5.85 6.34
N ASN A 142 -15.99 -7.11 5.90
CA ASN A 142 -14.98 -8.16 6.13
C ASN A 142 -13.71 -7.97 5.29
N VAL A 143 -13.86 -7.38 4.10
CA VAL A 143 -12.77 -6.99 3.21
C VAL A 143 -12.88 -5.49 2.99
N PRO A 144 -12.18 -4.66 3.80
CA PRO A 144 -12.20 -3.22 3.62
C PRO A 144 -11.55 -2.81 2.29
N GLN A 145 -11.95 -1.66 1.75
CA GLN A 145 -11.24 -1.03 0.64
C GLN A 145 -9.84 -0.59 1.05
N ILE A 146 -9.61 -0.25 2.33
CA ILE A 146 -8.29 0.10 2.86
C ILE A 146 -7.78 -0.95 3.86
N THR A 147 -6.72 -1.66 3.49
CA THR A 147 -6.08 -2.70 4.31
C THR A 147 -4.67 -2.25 4.68
N LEU A 148 -4.39 -2.00 5.97
CA LEU A 148 -3.06 -1.58 6.40
C LEU A 148 -2.17 -2.82 6.55
N CYS A 149 -1.10 -2.90 5.77
CA CYS A 149 -0.21 -4.04 5.73
C CYS A 149 1.13 -3.72 6.42
N SER A 150 1.77 -4.74 6.99
CA SER A 150 3.13 -4.60 7.56
C SER A 150 4.25 -4.73 6.54
N SER A 151 3.94 -5.18 5.32
CA SER A 151 4.94 -5.42 4.28
C SER A 151 4.30 -5.56 2.91
N HIS A 152 5.12 -5.40 1.87
CA HIS A 152 4.72 -5.66 0.49
C HIS A 152 4.27 -7.13 0.28
N ALA A 153 4.87 -8.09 0.99
CA ALA A 153 4.46 -9.49 0.93
C ALA A 153 3.03 -9.70 1.47
N MET A 154 2.69 -9.03 2.58
CA MET A 154 1.33 -9.06 3.14
C MET A 154 0.32 -8.41 2.19
N ALA A 155 0.66 -7.27 1.58
CA ALA A 155 -0.20 -6.63 0.57
C ALA A 155 -0.47 -7.56 -0.62
N CYS A 156 0.57 -8.22 -1.15
CA CYS A 156 0.41 -9.23 -2.20
C CYS A 156 -0.51 -10.37 -1.77
N ALA A 157 -0.32 -10.92 -0.56
CA ALA A 157 -1.16 -11.99 -0.04
C ALA A 157 -2.63 -11.56 0.13
N ALA A 158 -2.85 -10.32 0.57
CA ALA A 158 -4.18 -9.74 0.72
C ALA A 158 -4.90 -9.58 -0.63
N ILE A 159 -4.22 -9.04 -1.65
CA ILE A 159 -4.74 -8.95 -3.02
C ILE A 159 -5.10 -10.35 -3.55
N LYS A 160 -4.23 -11.33 -3.35
CA LYS A 160 -4.48 -12.72 -3.76
C LYS A 160 -5.68 -13.34 -3.05
N ALA A 161 -5.89 -13.04 -1.77
CA ALA A 161 -7.05 -13.50 -1.02
C ALA A 161 -8.37 -12.93 -1.58
N ILE A 162 -8.36 -11.65 -1.99
CA ILE A 162 -9.52 -11.02 -2.65
C ILE A 162 -9.81 -11.70 -3.99
N GLU A 163 -8.79 -11.88 -4.82
CA GLU A 163 -8.94 -12.44 -6.16
C GLU A 163 -9.31 -13.92 -6.17
N THR A 164 -8.87 -14.70 -5.17
CA THR A 164 -9.22 -16.13 -5.05
C THR A 164 -10.51 -16.36 -4.25
N GLY A 165 -11.03 -15.34 -3.57
CA GLY A 165 -12.18 -15.45 -2.67
C GLY A 165 -11.86 -16.07 -1.31
N ASP A 166 -10.59 -16.34 -0.97
CA ASP A 166 -10.19 -16.83 0.37
C ASP A 166 -10.14 -15.69 1.39
N ILE A 167 -11.31 -15.15 1.72
CA ILE A 167 -11.48 -13.97 2.59
C ILE A 167 -11.82 -14.33 4.04
N THR A 168 -11.65 -15.60 4.42
CA THR A 168 -11.93 -16.06 5.79
C THR A 168 -10.94 -15.44 6.76
N ASN A 169 -11.46 -14.70 7.76
CA ASN A 169 -10.68 -13.92 8.73
C ASN A 169 -9.70 -12.94 8.07
N TYR A 170 -10.11 -12.35 6.94
CA TYR A 170 -9.26 -11.47 6.13
C TYR A 170 -8.58 -10.37 6.96
N ARG A 171 -9.36 -9.63 7.77
CA ARG A 171 -8.82 -8.54 8.60
C ARG A 171 -7.75 -9.03 9.56
N GLN A 172 -8.01 -10.12 10.28
CA GLN A 172 -7.08 -10.67 11.25
C GLN A 172 -5.77 -11.13 10.60
N LYS A 173 -5.81 -11.55 9.33
CA LYS A 173 -4.63 -12.02 8.59
C LYS A 173 -3.82 -10.89 7.95
N TYR A 174 -4.49 -9.86 7.43
CA TYR A 174 -3.88 -8.92 6.48
C TYR A 174 -3.96 -7.46 6.90
N ASP A 175 -4.82 -7.12 7.87
CA ASP A 175 -5.02 -5.75 8.33
C ASP A 175 -4.44 -5.57 9.73
N ILE A 176 -3.25 -4.98 9.81
CA ILE A 176 -2.54 -4.81 11.09
C ILE A 176 -3.27 -3.86 12.05
N LYS A 177 -4.27 -3.11 11.56
CA LYS A 177 -5.18 -2.33 12.41
C LYS A 177 -5.85 -3.18 13.48
N GLU A 178 -6.05 -4.48 13.24
CA GLU A 178 -6.67 -5.39 14.20
C GLU A 178 -5.84 -5.56 15.49
N ILE A 179 -4.51 -5.39 15.43
CA ILE A 179 -3.63 -5.48 16.61
C ILE A 179 -4.02 -4.43 17.65
N PHE A 180 -4.42 -3.23 17.22
CA PHE A 180 -4.77 -2.10 18.09
C PHE A 180 -6.15 -2.23 18.76
N LYS A 181 -6.94 -3.24 18.39
CA LYS A 181 -8.23 -3.54 19.03
C LYS A 181 -8.09 -4.42 20.28
N GLU A 182 -6.95 -5.08 20.43
CA GLU A 182 -6.69 -6.00 21.53
C GLU A 182 -5.96 -5.30 22.67
N ASP A 183 -6.34 -5.60 23.91
CA ASP A 183 -5.58 -5.19 25.10
C ASP A 183 -4.36 -6.11 25.26
N LYS A 184 -3.38 -6.01 24.35
CA LYS A 184 -2.09 -6.71 24.48
C LYS A 184 -1.06 -5.76 25.06
N LEU A 185 -0.74 -5.92 26.35
CA LEU A 185 0.42 -5.28 26.95
C LEU A 185 1.68 -5.83 26.28
N TYR A 186 2.42 -4.97 25.58
CA TYR A 186 3.79 -5.26 25.18
C TYR A 186 4.67 -5.31 26.42
N HIS A 187 5.23 -6.48 26.74
CA HIS A 187 6.09 -6.67 27.92
C HIS A 187 7.58 -6.35 27.67
N GLY A 188 7.90 -5.64 26.59
CA GLY A 188 9.29 -5.42 26.20
C GLY A 188 9.85 -6.68 25.52
N PHE A 189 11.01 -6.51 24.90
CA PHE A 189 11.77 -7.63 24.34
C PHE A 189 11.96 -8.68 25.43
N ASP A 190 11.50 -9.92 25.20
CA ASP A 190 12.09 -11.08 25.85
C ASP A 190 13.53 -11.17 25.35
N CYS A 191 14.41 -10.41 25.98
CA CYS A 191 15.85 -10.52 25.85
C CYS A 191 16.26 -11.86 26.47
N HIS A 192 16.04 -12.95 25.74
CA HIS A 192 16.89 -14.13 25.89
C HIS A 192 18.23 -13.79 25.23
N ILE A 193 19.13 -13.21 26.03
CA ILE A 193 20.58 -13.26 25.80
C ILE A 193 21.03 -14.70 26.03
#